data_AF-A0A2V7E326-F1
#
_entry.id   AF-A0A2V7E326-F1
#
_cell.length_a   1.000
_cell.length_b   1.000
_cell.length_c   1.000
_cell.angle_alpha   90.00
_cell.angle_beta   90.00
_cell.angle_gamma   90.00
#
_symmetry.space_group_name_H-M   'P 1'
#
loop_
_entity.id
_entity.type
_entity.pdbx_description
1 polymer ?
#
loop_
_entity_poly.entity_id
_entity_poly.type
_entity_poly.pdbx_seq_one_letter_code
_entity_poly.pdbx_strand_id
1 'polypeptide(L)'
;MNAPLIVANVSRRRFLQGISLGGLVLAVGYPASASAQEAKKYGADGMPNGWVDNPLAFVSIAEDGTVTIVCHRSEMGQGVRTGMPMIVADELEADWKR
;
A
#
# COMPACT_ATOMS: atom_id res chain seq x y z
N MET A 1 -6.86 56.48 33.77
CA MET A 1 -6.87 55.19 34.50
C MET A 1 -5.45 54.65 34.51
N ASN A 2 -4.70 54.81 35.61
CA ASN A 2 -3.34 54.29 35.71
C ASN A 2 -3.34 53.11 36.69
N ALA A 3 -3.22 51.90 36.17
CA ALA A 3 -3.00 50.72 37.00
C ALA A 3 -1.52 50.68 37.44
N PRO A 4 -1.22 50.41 38.72
CA PRO A 4 0.16 50.28 39.17
C PRO A 4 0.81 49.03 38.56
N LEU A 5 2.01 49.19 38.00
CA LEU A 5 2.82 48.06 37.51
C LEU A 5 3.45 47.35 38.71
N ILE A 6 3.05 46.10 38.93
CA ILE A 6 3.62 45.24 39.97
C ILE A 6 4.89 44.58 39.41
N VAL A 7 6.05 44.94 39.95
CA VAL A 7 7.32 44.27 39.64
C VAL A 7 7.51 43.08 40.58
N ALA A 8 7.24 41.87 40.09
CA ALA A 8 7.44 40.65 40.84
C ALA A 8 8.91 40.20 40.79
N ASN A 9 9.56 40.08 41.95
CA ASN A 9 10.91 39.54 42.05
C ASN A 9 10.87 38.00 42.05
N VAL A 10 11.06 37.41 40.86
CA VAL A 10 11.06 35.94 40.68
C VAL A 10 12.46 35.38 40.95
N SER A 11 12.61 34.72 42.10
CA SER A 11 13.87 34.07 42.48
C SER A 11 14.00 32.66 41.89
N ARG A 12 15.04 32.44 41.08
CA ARG A 12 15.42 31.12 40.50
C ARG A 12 15.58 30.03 41.58
N ARG A 13 16.09 30.39 42.76
CA ARG A 13 16.26 29.45 43.88
C ARG A 13 14.92 28.98 44.44
N ARG A 14 13.97 29.90 44.61
CA ARG A 14 12.61 29.55 45.08
C ARG A 14 11.85 28.73 44.04
N PHE A 15 12.07 28.98 42.76
CA PHE A 15 11.51 28.16 41.69
C PHE A 15 12.02 26.71 41.76
N LEU A 16 13.34 26.51 41.91
CA LEU A 16 13.92 25.17 42.05
C LEU A 16 13.46 24.44 43.33
N GLN A 17 13.30 25.17 44.45
CA GLN A 17 12.71 24.63 45.68
C GLN A 17 11.22 24.30 45.54
N GLY A 18 10.49 25.04 44.70
CA GLY A 18 9.09 24.76 44.40
C GLY A 18 8.91 23.53 43.51
N ILE A 19 9.85 23.27 42.58
CA ILE A 19 9.81 22.09 41.71
C ILE A 19 9.90 20.79 42.49
N SER A 20 10.67 20.72 43.59
CA SER A 20 10.71 19.50 44.43
C SER A 20 9.39 19.16 45.12
N LEU A 21 8.44 20.10 45.18
CA LEU A 21 7.09 19.86 45.70
C LEU A 21 6.12 19.36 44.60
N GLY A 22 6.54 19.37 43.33
CA GLY A 22 5.80 18.80 42.21
C GLY A 22 6.43 17.47 41.78
N GLY A 23 5.67 16.38 41.83
CA GLY A 23 6.10 15.07 41.33
C GLY A 23 5.79 14.90 39.84
N LEU A 24 6.68 14.24 39.10
CA LEU A 24 6.37 13.70 37.77
C LEU A 24 5.67 12.35 37.94
N VAL A 25 4.42 12.25 37.50
CA VAL A 25 3.68 10.98 37.44
C VAL A 25 3.67 10.50 36.00
N LEU A 26 4.28 9.34 35.74
CA LEU A 26 4.22 8.67 34.45
C LEU A 26 3.24 7.49 34.56
N ALA A 27 2.15 7.54 33.80
CA ALA A 27 1.25 6.41 33.64
C ALA A 27 1.56 5.71 32.31
N VAL A 28 1.89 4.43 32.36
CA VAL A 28 2.08 3.58 31.18
C VAL A 28 1.00 2.52 31.19
N GLY A 29 0.25 2.43 30.10
CA GLY A 29 -0.78 1.41 29.90
C GLY A 29 -0.44 0.56 28.69
N TYR A 30 -0.70 -0.75 28.79
CA TYR A 30 -0.72 -1.65 27.64
C TYR A 30 -2.18 -1.90 27.25
N PRO A 31 -2.53 -1.93 25.95
CA PRO A 31 -3.89 -2.25 25.54
C PRO A 31 -4.24 -3.68 26.00
N ALA A 32 -5.39 -3.84 26.68
CA ALA A 32 -5.87 -5.14 27.17
C ALA A 32 -6.16 -6.15 26.06
N SER A 33 -6.22 -5.68 24.81
CA SER A 33 -6.37 -6.49 23.60
C SER A 33 -5.64 -5.83 22.44
N ALA A 34 -4.80 -6.58 21.74
CA ALA A 34 -4.28 -6.19 20.44
C ALA A 34 -5.20 -6.73 19.35
N SER A 35 -5.74 -5.86 18.50
CA SER A 35 -6.41 -6.30 17.27
C SER A 35 -5.34 -6.78 16.29
N ALA A 36 -5.41 -8.04 15.88
CA ALA A 36 -4.64 -8.49 14.73
C ALA A 36 -5.04 -7.63 13.52
N GLN A 37 -4.05 -7.13 12.78
CA GLN A 37 -4.32 -6.44 11.53
C GLN A 37 -5.00 -7.42 10.58
N GLU A 38 -6.11 -7.01 9.96
CA GLU A 38 -6.79 -7.85 8.97
C GLU A 38 -5.78 -8.35 7.94
N ALA A 39 -5.86 -9.64 7.62
CA ALA A 39 -5.02 -10.24 6.61
C ALA A 39 -5.17 -9.43 5.31
N LYS A 40 -4.03 -9.01 4.73
CA LYS A 40 -4.05 -8.34 3.43
C LYS A 40 -4.72 -9.28 2.43
N LYS A 41 -5.87 -8.84 1.91
CA LYS A 41 -6.55 -9.54 0.83
C LYS A 41 -5.84 -9.22 -0.49
N TYR A 42 -5.54 -10.24 -1.27
CA TYR A 42 -4.87 -10.14 -2.57
C TYR A 42 -5.76 -10.73 -3.67
N GLY A 43 -5.51 -10.33 -4.91
CA GLY A 43 -6.26 -10.83 -6.05
C GLY A 43 -7.76 -10.51 -5.94
N ALA A 44 -8.60 -11.52 -6.20
CA ALA A 44 -10.05 -11.39 -6.20
C ALA A 44 -10.61 -10.83 -4.88
N ASP A 45 -10.11 -11.29 -3.74
CA ASP A 45 -10.61 -10.91 -2.41
C ASP A 45 -10.28 -9.46 -2.02
N GLY A 46 -9.31 -8.84 -2.71
CA GLY A 46 -8.87 -7.46 -2.47
C GLY A 46 -9.56 -6.40 -3.33
N MET A 47 -10.45 -6.80 -4.26
CA MET A 47 -11.07 -5.87 -5.21
C MET A 47 -12.27 -5.14 -4.56
N PRO A 48 -12.31 -3.78 -4.57
CA PRO A 48 -13.36 -3.00 -3.89
C PRO A 48 -14.79 -3.28 -4.35
N ASN A 49 -14.96 -3.71 -5.60
CA ASN A 49 -16.26 -3.96 -6.23
C ASN A 49 -16.50 -5.45 -6.51
N GLY A 50 -15.76 -6.34 -5.85
CA GLY A 50 -15.72 -7.76 -6.19
C GLY A 50 -14.88 -8.02 -7.44
N TRP A 51 -14.62 -9.30 -7.72
CA TRP A 51 -13.86 -9.73 -8.88
C TRP A 51 -14.78 -9.94 -10.09
N VAL A 52 -14.27 -9.63 -11.28
CA VAL A 52 -14.99 -9.83 -12.55
C VAL A 52 -14.28 -10.93 -13.33
N ASP A 53 -15.00 -12.01 -13.62
CA ASP A 53 -14.53 -13.09 -14.49
C ASP A 53 -14.89 -12.79 -15.94
N ASN A 54 -14.01 -12.09 -16.67
CA ASN A 54 -14.20 -11.79 -18.09
C ASN A 54 -12.86 -11.85 -18.85
N PRO A 55 -12.25 -13.04 -18.98
CA PRO A 55 -10.99 -13.19 -19.69
C PRO A 55 -11.19 -12.96 -21.19
N LEU A 56 -10.55 -11.91 -21.70
CA LEU A 56 -10.52 -11.58 -23.14
C LEU A 56 -9.26 -12.11 -23.84
N ALA A 57 -8.30 -12.63 -23.09
CA ALA A 57 -7.08 -13.20 -23.62
C ALA A 57 -6.77 -14.49 -22.86
N PHE A 58 -6.38 -15.52 -23.59
CA PHE A 58 -5.99 -16.81 -23.01
C PHE A 58 -4.55 -17.08 -23.46
N VAL A 59 -3.66 -17.17 -22.47
CA VAL A 59 -2.24 -17.42 -22.67
C VAL A 59 -1.86 -18.58 -21.75
N SER A 60 -1.12 -19.56 -22.27
CA SER A 60 -0.55 -20.65 -21.48
C SER A 60 0.95 -20.74 -21.71
N ILE A 61 1.69 -21.01 -20.64
CA ILE A 61 3.14 -21.18 -20.67
C ILE A 61 3.42 -22.64 -20.31
N ALA A 62 4.06 -23.38 -21.22
CA ALA A 62 4.44 -24.77 -21.00
C ALA A 62 5.71 -24.86 -20.12
N GLU A 63 5.99 -26.04 -19.55
CA GLU A 63 7.17 -26.27 -18.70
C GLU A 63 8.50 -26.03 -19.43
N ASP A 64 8.51 -26.15 -20.76
CA ASP A 64 9.68 -25.89 -21.61
C ASP A 64 9.84 -24.40 -22.00
N GLY A 65 8.95 -23.54 -21.48
CA GLY A 65 8.92 -22.09 -21.75
C GLY A 65 8.14 -21.69 -22.99
N THR A 66 7.49 -22.62 -23.70
CA THR A 66 6.70 -22.29 -24.90
C THR A 66 5.44 -21.50 -24.50
N VAL A 67 5.25 -20.33 -25.11
CA VAL A 67 4.09 -19.45 -24.88
C VAL A 67 3.05 -19.68 -25.97
N THR A 68 1.85 -20.12 -25.59
CA THR A 68 0.73 -20.33 -26.51
C THR A 68 -0.35 -19.29 -26.26
N ILE A 69 -0.84 -18.65 -27.33
CA ILE A 69 -1.86 -17.60 -27.27
C ILE A 69 -3.09 -18.04 -28.07
N VAL A 70 -4.26 -18.03 -27.44
CA VAL A 70 -5.53 -18.30 -28.15
C VAL A 70 -6.16 -16.99 -28.58
N CYS A 71 -6.05 -16.68 -29.87
CA CYS A 71 -6.71 -15.53 -30.47
C CYS A 71 -8.14 -15.90 -30.90
N HIS A 72 -9.12 -15.56 -30.06
CA HIS A 72 -10.55 -15.80 -30.33
C HIS A 72 -11.16 -14.78 -31.33
N ARG A 73 -10.40 -13.75 -31.72
CA ARG A 73 -10.82 -12.74 -32.69
C ARG A 73 -10.48 -13.22 -34.11
N SER A 74 -11.40 -13.01 -35.04
CA SER A 74 -11.18 -13.36 -36.44
C SER A 74 -10.16 -12.42 -37.07
N GLU A 75 -9.22 -12.97 -37.83
CA GLU A 75 -8.29 -12.20 -38.67
C GLU A 75 -8.92 -11.95 -40.04
N MET A 76 -8.98 -10.68 -40.45
CA MET A 76 -9.55 -10.18 -41.71
C MET A 76 -8.64 -9.13 -42.37
N GLY A 77 -7.35 -9.09 -42.01
CA GLY A 77 -6.34 -8.18 -42.58
C GLY A 77 -5.87 -7.08 -41.62
N GLN A 78 -6.39 -7.04 -40.40
CA GLN A 78 -5.99 -6.08 -39.36
C GLN A 78 -4.69 -6.47 -38.63
N GLY A 79 -4.23 -7.72 -38.77
CA GLY A 79 -2.97 -8.19 -38.19
C GLY A 79 -3.04 -8.54 -36.71
N VAL A 80 -4.21 -8.95 -36.18
CA VAL A 80 -4.35 -9.40 -34.78
C VAL A 80 -3.50 -10.64 -34.48
N ARG A 81 -3.29 -11.53 -35.45
CA ARG A 81 -2.42 -12.70 -35.28
C ARG A 81 -0.93 -12.39 -35.26
N THR A 82 -0.54 -11.16 -35.62
CA THR A 82 0.85 -10.69 -35.57
C THR A 82 1.06 -9.73 -34.39
N GLY A 83 0.15 -8.78 -34.21
CA GLY A 83 0.24 -7.78 -33.14
C GLY A 83 0.06 -8.39 -31.75
N MET A 84 -0.89 -9.30 -31.57
CA MET A 84 -1.16 -9.90 -30.26
C MET A 84 0.04 -10.71 -29.74
N PRO A 85 0.68 -11.58 -30.53
CA PRO A 85 1.89 -12.27 -30.08
C PRO A 85 3.06 -11.32 -29.83
N MET A 86 3.22 -10.23 -30.60
CA MET A 86 4.33 -9.29 -30.36
C MET A 86 4.22 -8.62 -28.99
N ILE A 87 3.01 -8.18 -28.62
CA ILE A 87 2.76 -7.57 -27.31
C ILE A 87 3.04 -8.58 -26.20
N VAL A 88 2.54 -9.81 -26.33
CA VAL A 88 2.75 -10.85 -25.32
C VAL A 88 4.23 -11.23 -25.21
N ALA A 89 4.96 -11.30 -26.32
CA ALA A 89 6.39 -11.60 -26.31
C ALA A 89 7.21 -10.50 -25.64
N ASP A 90 6.84 -9.23 -25.82
CA ASP A 90 7.50 -8.09 -25.17
C ASP A 90 7.28 -8.10 -23.65
N GLU A 91 6.03 -8.25 -23.20
CA GLU A 91 5.67 -8.26 -21.77
C GLU A 91 6.24 -9.47 -21.00
N LEU A 92 6.43 -10.60 -21.68
CA LEU A 92 6.99 -11.82 -21.09
C LEU A 92 8.49 -12.00 -21.36
N GLU A 93 9.13 -11.07 -22.08
CA GLU A 93 10.49 -11.22 -22.61
C GLU A 93 10.71 -12.57 -23.33
N ALA A 94 9.69 -13.04 -24.05
CA ALA A 94 9.70 -14.34 -24.71
C ALA A 94 10.46 -14.29 -26.05
N ASP A 95 11.11 -15.40 -26.42
CA ASP A 95 11.79 -15.53 -27.71
C ASP A 95 10.77 -15.62 -28.86
N TRP A 96 10.67 -14.57 -29.68
CA TRP A 96 9.78 -14.49 -30.85
C TRP A 96 9.92 -15.64 -31.84
N LYS A 97 11.08 -16.31 -31.87
CA LYS A 97 11.32 -17.42 -32.80
C LYS A 97 10.65 -18.74 -32.35
N ARG A 98 10.06 -18.78 -31.15
CA ARG A 98 9.47 -19.97 -30.53
C ARG A 98 8.02 -19.71 -30.13
#